data_AF-A0A4P6TKM2-F1
#
_entry.id   AF-A0A4P6TKM2-F1
#
_cell.length_a   1.000
_cell.length_b   1.000
_cell.length_c   1.000
_cell.angle_alpha   90.00
_cell.angle_beta   90.00
_cell.angle_gamma   90.00
#
_symmetry.space_group_name_H-M   'P 1'
#
loop_
_entity.id
_entity.type
_entity.pdbx_description
1 polymer ?
#
loop_
_entity_poly.entity_id
_entity_poly.type
_entity_poly.pdbx_seq_one_letter_code
_entity_poly.pdbx_strand_id
1 'polypeptide(L)'
;MPPSCRTNCRWKRSWTRTSQAISMTKPRHVLPIVLLGSLLAMPVSASPLNNPRWDQLDSEQQTVMAPLASEWDRYAPEKKKNLLAIVPEYRSLDAAGKLRLQSKLKIWSDLTLEQRQQIRNNWKTLQGLSLAEREKAIQRLKQAASRPQASG
;
A
#
# COMPACT_ATOMS: atom_id res chain seq x y z
N MET A 1 31.46 -9.34 -24.67
CA MET A 1 31.14 -10.64 -24.07
C MET A 1 31.04 -10.47 -22.55
N PRO A 2 29.84 -10.34 -21.95
CA PRO A 2 29.66 -10.46 -20.51
C PRO A 2 29.12 -11.85 -20.15
N PRO A 3 29.32 -12.30 -18.91
CA PRO A 3 28.20 -12.97 -18.26
C PRO A 3 27.89 -12.44 -16.85
N SER A 4 26.60 -12.15 -16.69
CA SER A 4 25.74 -12.39 -15.52
C SER A 4 26.11 -11.78 -14.15
N CYS A 5 25.44 -10.68 -13.81
CA CYS A 5 25.08 -10.37 -12.43
C CYS A 5 23.93 -11.28 -11.99
N ARG A 6 24.22 -12.19 -11.06
CA ARG A 6 23.26 -13.04 -10.34
C ARG A 6 23.33 -12.63 -8.87
N THR A 7 22.17 -12.29 -8.30
CA THR A 7 21.79 -12.12 -6.87
C THR A 7 21.01 -10.80 -6.71
N ASN A 8 19.92 -10.68 -5.97
CA ASN A 8 19.01 -11.62 -5.32
C ASN A 8 17.77 -10.80 -4.97
N CYS A 9 16.58 -11.31 -5.31
CA CYS A 9 15.29 -10.73 -4.96
C CYS A 9 15.09 -10.75 -3.43
N ARG A 10 15.36 -9.63 -2.74
CA ARG A 10 15.13 -9.45 -1.30
C ARG A 10 13.91 -8.56 -1.02
N TRP A 11 12.72 -9.03 -1.40
CA TRP A 11 11.45 -8.40 -1.01
C TRP A 11 10.38 -9.47 -0.77
N LYS A 12 10.68 -10.45 0.09
CA LYS A 12 9.64 -11.31 0.67
C LYS A 12 10.18 -11.98 1.94
N ARG A 13 9.45 -11.76 3.03
CA ARG A 13 9.45 -12.47 4.33
C ARG A 13 10.19 -11.80 5.50
N SER A 14 9.48 -11.83 6.64
CA SER A 14 9.86 -11.64 8.04
C SER A 14 10.00 -10.22 8.60
N TRP A 15 8.87 -9.56 8.86
CA TRP A 15 8.77 -8.70 10.05
C TRP A 15 8.51 -9.60 11.27
N THR A 16 9.54 -10.31 11.71
CA THR A 16 9.58 -10.87 13.06
C THR A 16 9.88 -9.72 14.00
N ARG A 17 8.83 -9.28 14.70
CA ARG A 17 8.86 -8.87 16.11
C ARG A 17 10.15 -9.29 16.82
N THR A 18 11.11 -8.39 16.97
CA THR A 18 12.12 -8.46 18.01
C THR A 18 11.71 -7.48 19.11
N SER A 19 11.03 -8.07 20.09
CA SER A 19 10.74 -7.48 21.38
C SER A 19 12.01 -6.88 21.98
N GLN A 20 11.93 -5.63 22.40
CA GLN A 20 12.90 -5.04 23.30
C GLN A 20 12.98 -5.90 24.57
N ALA A 21 14.17 -6.39 24.90
CA ALA A 21 14.47 -6.96 26.19
C ALA A 21 14.66 -5.80 27.18
N ILE A 22 13.62 -5.48 27.94
CA ILE A 22 13.70 -4.58 29.09
C ILE A 22 14.15 -5.46 30.26
N SER A 23 15.45 -5.44 30.56
CA SER A 23 15.98 -6.05 31.77
C SER A 23 15.49 -5.27 32.99
N MET A 24 14.79 -5.99 33.85
CA MET A 24 14.27 -5.54 35.14
C MET A 24 15.42 -5.19 36.11
N THR A 25 15.34 -4.01 36.74
CA THR A 25 15.85 -3.80 38.11
C THR A 25 14.86 -2.92 38.90
N LYS A 26 14.43 -3.45 40.05
CA LYS A 26 13.61 -2.84 41.13
C LYS A 26 14.50 -2.90 42.40
N PRO A 27 14.09 -2.37 43.58
CA PRO A 27 13.29 -1.19 43.94
C PRO A 27 13.92 -0.42 45.14
N ARG A 28 13.34 0.72 45.54
CA ARG A 28 13.02 1.15 46.93
C ARG A 28 13.01 2.67 46.99
N HIS A 29 11.85 3.25 47.28
CA HIS A 29 11.58 4.13 48.42
C HIS A 29 10.07 4.40 48.47
N VAL A 30 9.54 4.42 49.68
CA VAL A 30 8.13 4.32 50.06
C VAL A 30 7.59 5.73 50.36
N LEU A 31 6.25 5.87 50.36
CA LEU A 31 5.39 6.93 50.96
C LEU A 31 4.77 7.95 49.96
N PRO A 32 3.62 8.58 50.28
CA PRO A 32 2.26 8.00 50.26
C PRO A 32 1.24 8.87 49.47
N ILE A 33 0.07 8.29 49.21
CA ILE A 33 -1.25 8.87 48.88
C ILE A 33 -1.34 10.39 48.61
N VAL A 34 -1.68 10.77 47.36
CA VAL A 34 -2.52 11.95 47.05
C VAL A 34 -3.56 11.55 46.00
N LEU A 35 -4.83 11.63 46.40
CA LEU A 35 -6.00 11.61 45.52
C LEU A 35 -5.96 12.80 44.55
N LEU A 36 -5.93 12.54 43.25
CA LEU A 36 -6.50 13.45 42.26
C LEU A 36 -6.86 12.67 40.99
N GLY A 37 -8.13 12.73 40.60
CA GLY A 37 -8.68 11.99 39.48
C GLY A 37 -7.95 12.26 38.18
N SER A 38 -7.26 11.24 37.67
CA SER A 38 -6.79 11.23 36.29
C SER A 38 -7.76 10.35 35.52
N LEU A 39 -8.73 11.01 34.90
CA LEU A 39 -9.64 10.40 33.93
C LEU A 39 -8.76 9.74 32.86
N LEU A 40 -8.73 8.41 32.85
CA LEU A 40 -8.08 7.61 31.82
C LEU A 40 -8.72 7.98 30.48
N ALA A 41 -8.09 8.90 29.74
CA ALA A 41 -8.31 9.05 28.32
C ALA A 41 -7.77 7.77 27.65
N MET A 42 -8.62 6.74 27.59
CA MET A 42 -8.34 5.56 26.81
C MET A 42 -8.25 5.99 25.34
N PRO A 43 -7.13 5.73 24.64
CA PRO A 43 -7.13 5.84 23.19
C PRO A 43 -8.13 4.80 22.68
N VAL A 44 -9.26 5.26 22.13
CA VAL A 44 -10.15 4.42 21.32
C VAL A 44 -9.33 3.97 20.12
N SER A 45 -8.65 2.85 20.29
CA SER A 45 -8.12 2.10 19.16
C SER A 45 -9.33 1.45 18.53
N ALA A 46 -9.92 2.11 17.53
CA ALA A 46 -10.95 1.55 16.70
C ALA A 46 -10.46 0.17 16.23
N SER A 47 -11.09 -0.90 16.72
CA SER A 47 -10.78 -2.25 16.25
C SER A 47 -11.01 -2.26 14.74
N PRO A 48 -10.07 -2.81 13.95
CA PRO A 48 -10.21 -2.78 12.51
C PRO A 48 -11.49 -3.54 12.16
N LEU A 49 -12.50 -2.80 11.68
CA LEU A 49 -13.68 -3.41 11.07
C LEU A 49 -13.17 -4.34 9.97
N ASN A 50 -13.64 -5.59 9.98
CA ASN A 50 -13.13 -6.60 9.06
C ASN A 50 -13.50 -6.27 7.59
N ASN A 51 -14.46 -5.37 7.38
CA ASN A 51 -14.90 -4.86 6.09
C ASN A 51 -15.63 -3.50 6.25
N PRO A 52 -14.93 -2.37 6.46
CA PRO A 52 -15.58 -1.09 6.67
C PRO A 52 -16.26 -0.61 5.39
N ARG A 53 -17.47 -0.07 5.53
CA ARG A 53 -18.12 0.74 4.50
C ARG A 53 -17.48 2.13 4.42
N TRP A 54 -17.72 2.85 3.35
CA TRP A 54 -17.12 4.18 3.12
C TRP A 54 -17.38 5.17 4.27
N ASP A 55 -18.60 5.17 4.79
CA ASP A 55 -19.09 5.98 5.90
C ASP A 55 -18.50 5.58 7.27
N GLN A 56 -17.96 4.36 7.37
CA GLN A 56 -17.33 3.84 8.60
C GLN A 56 -15.82 4.12 8.67
N LEU A 57 -15.26 4.72 7.61
CA LEU A 57 -13.86 5.15 7.58
C LEU A 57 -13.67 6.41 8.43
N ASP A 58 -12.51 6.53 9.06
CA ASP A 58 -12.15 7.79 9.70
C ASP A 58 -11.88 8.89 8.66
N SER A 59 -11.86 10.15 9.12
CA SER A 59 -11.70 11.31 8.22
C SER A 59 -10.40 11.27 7.41
N GLU A 60 -9.34 10.72 7.98
CA GLU A 60 -8.06 10.61 7.27
C GLU A 60 -8.12 9.52 6.21
N GLN A 61 -8.62 8.34 6.56
CA GLN A 61 -8.86 7.23 5.64
C GLN A 61 -9.72 7.68 4.45
N GLN A 62 -10.80 8.41 4.71
CA GLN A 62 -11.64 8.99 3.65
C GLN A 62 -10.86 9.96 2.76
N THR A 63 -9.97 10.79 3.33
CA THR A 63 -9.15 11.73 2.57
C THR A 63 -8.16 11.00 1.64
N VAL A 64 -7.47 9.97 2.14
CA VAL A 64 -6.51 9.20 1.33
C VAL A 64 -7.24 8.37 0.28
N MET A 65 -8.39 7.79 0.64
CA MET A 65 -9.16 6.90 -0.24
C MET A 65 -10.18 7.65 -1.11
N ALA A 66 -10.25 8.99 -1.08
CA ALA A 66 -11.22 9.79 -1.82
C ALA A 66 -11.33 9.43 -3.32
N PRO A 67 -10.23 9.16 -4.06
CA PRO A 67 -10.31 8.74 -5.46
C PRO A 67 -11.06 7.41 -5.68
N LEU A 68 -11.15 6.58 -4.63
CA LEU A 68 -11.78 5.25 -4.67
C LEU A 68 -13.20 5.24 -4.08
N ALA A 69 -13.72 6.40 -3.65
CA ALA A 69 -14.96 6.48 -2.86
C ALA A 69 -16.16 5.79 -3.52
N SER A 70 -16.35 6.00 -4.84
CA SER A 70 -17.48 5.44 -5.60
C SER A 70 -17.50 3.91 -5.64
N GLU A 71 -16.32 3.29 -5.66
CA GLU A 71 -16.15 1.85 -5.81
C GLU A 71 -15.80 1.16 -4.48
N TRP A 72 -15.62 1.92 -3.40
CA TRP A 72 -15.12 1.42 -2.12
C TRP A 72 -15.95 0.24 -1.61
N ASP A 73 -17.26 0.40 -1.55
CA ASP A 73 -18.18 -0.61 -1.01
C ASP A 73 -18.21 -1.90 -1.85
N ARG A 74 -17.75 -1.85 -3.11
CA ARG A 74 -17.68 -2.99 -4.02
C ARG A 74 -16.40 -3.81 -3.86
N TYR A 75 -15.41 -3.31 -3.13
CA TYR A 75 -14.16 -4.03 -2.91
C TYR A 75 -14.31 -5.15 -1.88
N ALA A 76 -13.66 -6.27 -2.18
CA ALA A 76 -13.54 -7.39 -1.25
C ALA A 76 -12.83 -6.95 0.04
N PRO A 77 -13.17 -7.54 1.20
CA PRO A 77 -12.59 -7.17 2.50
C PRO A 77 -11.05 -7.14 2.50
N GLU A 78 -10.42 -8.16 1.90
CA GLU A 78 -8.97 -8.25 1.80
C GLU A 78 -8.37 -7.12 0.97
N LYS A 79 -9.04 -6.68 -0.09
CA LYS A 79 -8.59 -5.52 -0.89
C LYS A 79 -8.68 -4.24 -0.08
N LYS A 80 -9.79 -4.01 0.63
CA LYS A 80 -9.96 -2.85 1.51
C LYS A 80 -8.87 -2.80 2.58
N LYS A 81 -8.58 -3.93 3.23
CA LYS A 81 -7.49 -4.03 4.22
C LYS A 81 -6.13 -3.62 3.63
N ASN A 82 -5.80 -4.12 2.44
CA ASN A 82 -4.55 -3.74 1.76
C ASN A 82 -4.51 -2.27 1.36
N LEU A 83 -5.63 -1.67 0.98
CA LEU A 83 -5.73 -0.23 0.69
C LEU A 83 -5.56 0.62 1.96
N LEU A 84 -6.19 0.23 3.07
CA LEU A 84 -6.07 0.93 4.35
C LEU A 84 -4.65 0.82 4.93
N ALA A 85 -3.90 -0.21 4.60
CA ALA A 85 -2.49 -0.34 4.98
C ALA A 85 -1.59 0.77 4.41
N ILE A 86 -2.05 1.52 3.40
CA ILE A 86 -1.32 2.64 2.80
C ILE A 86 -1.49 3.93 3.61
N VAL A 87 -2.56 4.06 4.40
CA VAL A 87 -2.88 5.29 5.16
C VAL A 87 -1.74 5.74 6.09
N PRO A 88 -1.08 4.85 6.86
CA PRO A 88 0.06 5.26 7.68
C PRO A 88 1.24 5.80 6.85
N GLU A 89 1.50 5.23 5.68
CA GLU A 89 2.57 5.68 4.79
C GLU A 89 2.25 7.07 4.21
N TYR A 90 0.98 7.35 3.91
CA TYR A 90 0.52 8.66 3.43
C TYR A 90 0.88 9.81 4.37
N ARG A 91 0.86 9.59 5.69
CA ARG A 91 1.27 10.60 6.69
C ARG A 91 2.72 11.02 6.54
N SER A 92 3.58 10.08 6.15
CA SER A 92 5.02 10.30 6.01
C SER A 92 5.44 10.91 4.66
N LEU A 93 4.51 11.00 3.70
CA LEU A 93 4.78 11.56 2.37
C LEU A 93 4.75 13.08 2.38
N ASP A 94 5.64 13.67 1.58
CA ASP A 94 5.60 15.09 1.22
C ASP A 94 4.44 15.39 0.23
N ALA A 95 4.19 16.66 -0.06
CA ALA A 95 3.07 17.06 -0.93
C ALA A 95 3.16 16.43 -2.34
N ALA A 96 4.37 16.35 -2.91
CA ALA A 96 4.58 15.70 -4.20
C ALA A 96 4.32 14.18 -4.14
N GLY A 97 4.75 13.51 -3.07
CA GLY A 97 4.47 12.10 -2.82
C GLY A 97 2.97 11.83 -2.70
N LYS A 98 2.24 12.66 -1.96
CA LYS A 98 0.78 12.56 -1.80
C LYS A 98 0.05 12.65 -3.14
N LEU A 99 0.42 13.61 -3.99
CA LEU A 99 -0.17 13.76 -5.33
C LEU A 99 0.10 12.53 -6.20
N ARG A 100 1.33 12.00 -6.21
CA ARG A 100 1.68 10.79 -6.97
C ARG A 100 0.87 9.59 -6.52
N LEU A 101 0.68 9.42 -5.21
CA LEU A 101 -0.13 8.34 -4.67
C LEU A 101 -1.59 8.49 -5.12
N GLN A 102 -2.18 9.67 -4.98
CA GLN A 102 -3.56 9.94 -5.40
C GLN A 102 -3.76 9.68 -6.90
N SER A 103 -2.81 10.07 -7.74
CA SER A 103 -2.84 9.76 -9.18
C SER A 103 -2.81 8.24 -9.44
N LYS A 104 -2.00 7.48 -8.69
CA LYS A 104 -1.98 6.01 -8.79
C LYS A 104 -3.31 5.39 -8.33
N LEU A 105 -3.89 5.88 -7.24
CA LEU A 105 -5.18 5.40 -6.75
C LEU A 105 -6.28 5.62 -7.79
N LYS A 106 -6.28 6.79 -8.46
CA LYS A 106 -7.20 7.06 -9.57
C LYS A 106 -7.03 6.10 -10.74
N ILE A 107 -5.79 5.83 -11.15
CA ILE A 107 -5.55 4.83 -12.21
C ILE A 107 -6.13 3.47 -11.81
N TRP A 108 -6.06 3.11 -10.53
CA TRP A 108 -6.59 1.84 -10.03
C TRP A 108 -8.12 1.82 -9.90
N SER A 109 -8.79 2.95 -9.63
CA SER A 109 -10.27 3.02 -9.71
C SER A 109 -10.74 2.78 -11.13
N ASP A 110 -10.00 3.29 -12.11
CA ASP A 110 -10.42 3.28 -13.51
C ASP A 110 -10.22 1.91 -14.19
N LEU A 111 -9.42 1.01 -13.58
CA LEU A 111 -9.23 -0.34 -14.11
C LEU A 111 -10.52 -1.17 -14.02
N THR A 112 -11.19 -1.35 -15.15
CA THR A 112 -12.38 -2.20 -15.27
C THR A 112 -12.06 -3.70 -15.13
N LEU A 113 -13.05 -4.55 -14.84
CA LEU A 113 -12.83 -6.01 -14.76
C LEU A 113 -12.27 -6.59 -16.07
N GLU A 114 -12.76 -6.10 -17.20
CA GLU A 114 -12.29 -6.49 -18.53
C GLU A 114 -10.83 -6.06 -18.75
N GLN A 115 -10.48 -4.81 -18.45
CA GLN A 115 -9.10 -4.33 -18.56
C GLN A 115 -8.16 -5.14 -17.65
N ARG A 116 -8.60 -5.50 -16.44
CA ARG A 116 -7.82 -6.38 -15.54
C ARG A 116 -7.65 -7.79 -16.12
N GLN A 117 -8.66 -8.34 -16.81
CA GLN A 117 -8.53 -9.64 -17.50
C GLN A 117 -7.54 -9.54 -18.66
N GLN A 118 -7.64 -8.50 -19.48
CA GLN A 118 -6.72 -8.24 -20.59
C GLN A 118 -5.27 -8.09 -20.09
N ILE A 119 -5.03 -7.31 -19.03
CA ILE A 119 -3.71 -7.18 -18.40
C ILE A 119 -3.17 -8.54 -17.96
N ARG A 120 -3.99 -9.37 -17.30
CA ARG A 120 -3.59 -10.73 -16.89
C ARG A 120 -3.26 -11.63 -18.08
N ASN A 121 -4.04 -11.56 -19.15
CA ASN A 121 -3.81 -12.34 -20.35
C ASN A 121 -2.52 -11.90 -21.06
N ASN A 122 -2.33 -10.60 -21.24
CA ASN A 122 -1.10 -10.03 -21.80
C ASN A 122 0.13 -10.44 -20.99
N TRP A 123 0.02 -10.42 -19.66
CA TRP A 123 1.09 -10.86 -18.78
C TRP A 123 1.40 -12.36 -18.94
N LYS A 124 0.39 -13.23 -19.00
CA LYS A 124 0.58 -14.66 -19.27
C LYS A 124 1.28 -14.90 -20.61
N THR A 125 0.86 -14.19 -21.66
CA THR A 125 1.50 -14.26 -22.98
C THR A 125 2.96 -13.85 -22.90
N LEU A 126 3.27 -12.72 -22.24
CA LEU A 126 4.66 -12.28 -22.03
C LEU A 126 5.50 -13.28 -21.25
N GLN A 127 4.90 -13.97 -20.27
CA GLN A 127 5.58 -15.02 -19.50
C GLN A 127 5.94 -16.24 -20.35
N GLY A 128 5.11 -16.57 -21.35
CA GLY A 128 5.35 -17.69 -22.27
C GLY A 128 6.41 -17.42 -23.35
N LEU A 129 6.78 -16.15 -23.58
CA LEU A 129 7.83 -15.79 -24.53
C LEU A 129 9.23 -16.18 -24.02
N SER A 130 10.13 -16.49 -24.96
CA SER A 130 11.56 -16.59 -24.67
C SER A 130 12.13 -15.26 -24.17
N LEU A 131 13.27 -15.28 -23.47
CA LEU A 131 13.88 -14.06 -22.93
C LEU A 131 14.14 -13.02 -24.02
N ALA A 132 14.68 -13.44 -25.17
CA ALA A 132 14.97 -12.56 -26.30
C ALA A 132 13.70 -11.92 -26.90
N GLU A 133 12.61 -12.68 -27.01
CA GLU A 133 11.34 -12.16 -27.52
C GLU A 133 10.67 -11.21 -26.53
N ARG A 134 10.71 -11.53 -25.24
CA ARG A 134 10.20 -10.68 -24.17
C ARG A 134 10.94 -9.34 -24.14
N GLU A 135 12.26 -9.35 -24.26
CA GLU A 135 13.06 -8.12 -24.35
C GLU A 135 12.65 -7.27 -25.55
N LYS A 136 12.52 -7.88 -26.74
CA LYS A 136 12.05 -7.18 -27.95
C LYS A 136 10.65 -6.58 -27.74
N ALA A 137 9.73 -7.33 -27.14
CA ALA A 137 8.38 -6.84 -26.83
C ALA A 137 8.41 -5.64 -25.87
N ILE A 138 9.20 -5.71 -24.79
CA ILE A 138 9.36 -4.60 -23.84
C ILE A 138 9.99 -3.37 -24.50
N GLN A 139 10.99 -3.55 -25.36
CA GLN A 139 11.62 -2.43 -26.08
C GLN A 139 10.63 -1.70 -26.99
N ARG A 140 9.79 -2.44 -27.73
CA ARG A 140 8.73 -1.85 -28.56
C ARG A 140 7.73 -1.04 -27.72
N LEU A 141 7.32 -1.56 -26.57
CA LEU A 141 6.42 -0.85 -25.65
C LEU A 141 7.04 0.44 -25.10
N LYS A 142 8.33 0.40 -24.73
CA LYS A 142 9.07 1.60 -24.28
C LYS A 142 9.14 2.66 -25.38
N GLN A 143 9.46 2.25 -26.61
CA GLN A 143 9.51 3.16 -27.76
C GLN A 143 8.15 3.80 -28.04
N ALA A 144 7.07 3.00 -28.03
CA ALA A 144 5.71 3.49 -28.20
C ALA A 144 5.32 4.49 -27.09
N ALA A 145 5.71 4.24 -25.84
CA ALA A 145 5.45 5.16 -24.73
C ALA A 145 6.28 6.46 -24.80
N SER A 146 7.47 6.42 -25.40
CA SER A 146 8.34 7.60 -25.57
C SER A 146 7.97 8.44 -26.79
N ARG A 147 7.17 7.92 -27.72
CA ARG A 147 6.74 8.68 -28.89
C ARG A 147 5.67 9.68 -28.40
N PRO A 148 5.93 11.00 -28.43
CA PRO A 148 4.85 11.95 -28.16
C PRO A 148 3.75 11.66 -29.17
N GLN A 149 2.51 11.51 -28.70
CA GLN A 149 1.37 11.44 -29.60
C GLN A 149 1.31 12.80 -30.30
N ALA A 150 1.91 12.89 -31.49
CA ALA A 150 1.72 14.00 -32.38
C ALA A 150 0.29 13.90 -32.90
N SER A 151 -0.64 14.39 -32.09
CA SER A 151 -2.02 14.67 -32.48
C SER A 151 -1.99 15.84 -33.45
N GLY A 152 -2.30 15.55 -34.72
CA GLY A 152 -2.79 16.54 -35.68
C GLY A 152 -4.25 16.84 -35.45
#